data_AF-A0A1H5HME8-F1
#
_entry.id   AF-A0A1H5HME8-F1
#
_cell.length_a   1.000
_cell.length_b   1.000
_cell.length_c   1.000
_cell.angle_alpha   90.00
_cell.angle_beta   90.00
_cell.angle_gamma   90.00
#
_symmetry.space_group_name_H-M   'P 1'
#
loop_
_entity.id
_entity.type
_entity.pdbx_description
1 polymer ?
#
loop_
_entity_poly.entity_id
_entity_poly.type
_entity_poly.pdbx_seq_one_letter_code
_entity_poly.pdbx_strand_id
1 'polypeptide(L)'
;MTPNAKIATWYGRSSNKNGGAARHCFALLSAVALSVLLLSRPAFATCPYDPNCLNNPYGAGSPYAPNGLMNPYSPYGSPYSNQSWTNPYATQAPRLYDQNGNFRGNLSANIYDPDSVSNPYGRYGSPYSADSPNNPYGAGNPYSGAPLYVVPRR
;
A
#
# COMPACT_ATOMS: atom_id res chain seq x y z
N MET A 1 -4.51 1.43 24.49
CA MET A 1 -3.79 0.57 23.53
C MET A 1 -3.93 1.19 22.15
N THR A 2 -2.84 1.55 21.49
CA THR A 2 -2.89 2.07 20.11
C THR A 2 -3.22 0.91 19.17
N PRO A 3 -4.33 0.94 18.41
CA PRO A 3 -4.65 -0.13 17.48
C PRO A 3 -3.59 -0.13 16.36
N ASN A 4 -2.89 -1.25 16.21
CA ASN A 4 -1.99 -1.46 15.07
C ASN A 4 -2.87 -1.70 13.84
N ALA A 5 -2.72 -0.85 12.82
CA ALA A 5 -3.44 -1.03 11.56
C ALA A 5 -2.70 -2.03 10.67
N LYS A 6 -3.41 -2.89 9.97
CA LYS A 6 -2.87 -3.80 8.96
C LYS A 6 -2.91 -3.11 7.59
N ILE A 7 -1.76 -3.03 6.93
CA ILE A 7 -1.68 -2.80 5.49
C ILE A 7 -1.87 -4.15 4.83
N ALA A 8 -2.95 -4.26 4.06
CA ALA A 8 -3.23 -5.47 3.32
C ALA A 8 -2.27 -5.57 2.11
N THR A 9 -1.58 -6.70 1.98
CA THR A 9 -0.69 -7.00 0.84
C THR A 9 -1.46 -7.46 -0.39
N TRP A 10 -1.10 -6.89 -1.54
CA TRP A 10 -1.61 -7.13 -2.89
C TRP A 10 -2.14 -8.55 -3.17
N TYR A 11 -3.43 -8.67 -3.52
CA TYR A 11 -3.96 -9.86 -4.18
C TYR A 11 -4.01 -9.63 -5.69
N GLY A 12 -3.02 -10.17 -6.41
CA GLY A 12 -3.10 -10.33 -7.85
C GLY A 12 -4.19 -11.34 -8.20
N ARG A 13 -5.35 -10.89 -8.68
CA ARG A 13 -6.40 -11.76 -9.23
C ARG A 13 -5.92 -12.33 -10.56
N SER A 14 -5.21 -13.45 -10.52
CA SER A 14 -4.97 -14.29 -11.72
C SER A 14 -6.26 -15.04 -12.05
N SER A 15 -7.08 -14.49 -12.94
CA SER A 15 -8.19 -15.23 -13.55
C SER A 15 -7.64 -16.03 -14.74
N ASN A 16 -7.10 -17.21 -14.46
CA ASN A 16 -6.75 -18.19 -15.48
C ASN A 16 -8.04 -18.81 -16.05
N LYS A 17 -8.35 -18.56 -17.32
CA LYS A 17 -9.35 -19.35 -18.07
C LYS A 17 -8.68 -19.98 -19.28
N ASN A 18 -8.58 -21.30 -19.20
CA ASN A 18 -8.16 -22.22 -20.25
C ASN A 18 -9.13 -22.23 -21.44
N GLY A 19 -8.57 -22.47 -22.63
CA GLY A 19 -9.20 -23.30 -23.68
C GLY A 19 -9.81 -22.56 -24.86
N GLY A 20 -9.40 -22.95 -26.07
CA GLY A 20 -10.20 -22.77 -27.29
C GLY A 20 -9.42 -22.28 -28.51
N ALA A 21 -9.40 -23.09 -29.55
CA ALA A 21 -8.58 -22.98 -30.75
C ALA A 21 -9.17 -22.10 -31.87
N ALA A 22 -8.29 -21.86 -32.86
CA ALA A 22 -8.58 -21.78 -34.30
C ALA A 22 -9.09 -20.46 -34.94
N ARG A 23 -8.16 -19.84 -35.68
CA ARG A 23 -8.19 -19.55 -37.13
C ARG A 23 -9.30 -18.67 -37.75
N HIS A 24 -8.81 -17.62 -38.42
CA HIS A 24 -9.30 -16.96 -39.65
C HIS A 24 -10.48 -15.99 -39.49
N CYS A 25 -10.27 -14.71 -39.80
CA CYS A 25 -10.59 -14.11 -41.10
C CYS A 25 -10.40 -12.59 -41.03
N PHE A 26 -9.81 -12.04 -42.09
CA PHE A 26 -9.74 -10.61 -42.35
C PHE A 26 -11.14 -10.04 -42.61
N ALA A 27 -11.30 -8.76 -42.26
CA ALA A 27 -12.07 -7.74 -42.98
C ALA A 27 -13.21 -7.03 -42.19
N LEU A 28 -12.95 -5.72 -42.01
CA LEU A 28 -13.85 -4.57 -42.12
C LEU A 28 -14.65 -4.07 -40.91
N LEU A 29 -14.32 -2.81 -40.58
CA LEU A 29 -15.21 -1.68 -40.29
C LEU A 29 -16.26 -1.89 -39.19
N SER A 30 -16.02 -1.27 -38.03
CA SER A 30 -16.78 -0.09 -37.55
C SER A 30 -16.71 0.00 -36.02
N ALA A 31 -16.43 1.22 -35.55
CA ALA A 31 -16.76 1.83 -34.27
C ALA A 31 -16.59 1.04 -32.95
N VAL A 32 -16.15 1.78 -31.92
CA VAL A 32 -16.11 1.44 -30.49
C VAL A 32 -14.84 0.72 -30.04
N ALA A 33 -13.87 1.48 -29.53
CA ALA A 33 -13.08 1.05 -28.39
C ALA A 33 -12.46 2.26 -27.69
N LEU A 34 -13.18 2.70 -26.67
CA LEU A 34 -12.73 3.49 -25.54
C LEU A 34 -11.34 2.98 -25.07
N SER A 35 -10.24 3.62 -25.46
CA SER A 35 -8.92 3.33 -24.91
C SER A 35 -8.79 4.02 -23.56
N VAL A 36 -9.38 3.37 -22.56
CA VAL A 36 -9.22 3.62 -21.13
C VAL A 36 -7.73 3.77 -20.83
N LEU A 37 -7.31 4.99 -20.44
CA LEU A 37 -6.09 5.15 -19.64
C LEU A 37 -6.32 4.38 -18.34
N LEU A 38 -5.91 3.11 -18.33
CA LEU A 38 -5.79 2.31 -17.13
C LEU A 38 -4.62 2.88 -16.32
N LEU A 39 -4.88 3.97 -15.61
CA LEU A 39 -4.16 4.25 -14.38
C LEU A 39 -4.30 2.99 -13.53
N SER A 40 -3.21 2.25 -13.39
CA SER A 40 -3.06 1.18 -12.42
C SER A 40 -3.27 1.79 -11.02
N ARG A 41 -4.53 1.92 -10.62
CA ARG A 41 -4.89 2.30 -9.27
C ARG A 41 -4.28 1.24 -8.35
N PRO A 42 -3.46 1.61 -7.37
CA PRO A 42 -2.94 0.64 -6.43
C PRO A 42 -4.12 -0.01 -5.69
N ALA A 43 -4.38 -1.27 -5.99
CA ALA A 43 -5.41 -2.06 -5.34
C ALA A 43 -4.85 -2.51 -3.98
N PHE A 44 -5.03 -1.69 -2.96
CA PHE A 44 -4.88 -2.11 -1.57
C PHE A 44 -5.64 -3.42 -1.37
N ALA A 45 -5.02 -4.41 -0.73
CA ALA A 45 -5.71 -5.68 -0.57
C ALA A 45 -7.02 -5.51 0.19
N THR A 46 -8.01 -6.25 -0.30
CA THR A 46 -9.40 -5.96 -0.03
C THR A 46 -9.84 -6.78 1.19
N CYS A 47 -9.62 -6.27 2.40
CA CYS A 47 -10.19 -6.82 3.64
C CYS A 47 -11.27 -5.87 4.23
N PRO A 48 -12.40 -5.67 3.52
CA PRO A 48 -13.40 -4.64 3.86
C PRO A 48 -14.09 -4.87 5.21
N TYR A 49 -14.04 -6.10 5.75
CA TYR A 49 -14.69 -6.46 7.01
C TYR A 49 -13.73 -6.60 8.21
N ASP A 50 -12.39 -6.55 8.03
CA ASP A 50 -11.45 -6.57 9.16
C ASP A 50 -11.35 -5.15 9.76
N PRO A 51 -11.70 -4.94 11.03
CA PRO A 51 -11.62 -3.62 11.68
C PRO A 51 -10.21 -3.01 11.70
N ASN A 52 -9.16 -3.81 11.60
CA ASN A 52 -7.78 -3.33 11.62
C ASN A 52 -7.23 -3.01 10.24
N CYS A 53 -7.94 -3.35 9.16
CA CYS A 53 -7.47 -3.10 7.81
C CYS A 53 -7.63 -1.63 7.39
N LEU A 54 -6.60 -1.06 6.77
CA LEU A 54 -6.63 0.31 6.25
C LEU A 54 -7.64 0.54 5.12
N ASN A 55 -8.09 -0.52 4.45
CA ASN A 55 -9.10 -0.42 3.40
C ASN A 55 -10.54 -0.59 3.95
N ASN A 56 -10.71 -0.78 5.26
CA ASN A 56 -12.01 -0.80 5.92
C ASN A 56 -12.37 0.61 6.42
N PRO A 57 -13.31 1.34 5.77
CA PRO A 57 -13.68 2.71 6.13
C PRO A 57 -14.46 2.80 7.45
N TYR A 58 -14.93 1.67 7.99
CA TYR A 58 -15.61 1.59 9.28
C TYR A 58 -14.65 1.23 10.43
N GLY A 59 -13.38 0.94 10.12
CA GLY A 59 -12.35 0.56 11.08
C GLY A 59 -11.11 1.45 11.00
N ALA A 60 -9.92 0.85 10.95
CA ALA A 60 -8.63 1.55 10.87
C ALA A 60 -8.48 2.46 9.64
N GLY A 61 -9.20 2.14 8.56
CA GLY A 61 -9.30 2.98 7.36
C GLY A 61 -10.30 4.13 7.45
N SER A 62 -10.95 4.34 8.59
CA SER A 62 -11.97 5.37 8.72
C SER A 62 -11.40 6.78 8.56
N PRO A 63 -12.01 7.64 7.73
CA PRO A 63 -11.60 9.03 7.60
C PRO A 63 -11.98 9.86 8.83
N TYR A 64 -12.78 9.32 9.75
CA TYR A 64 -13.23 9.99 10.98
C TYR A 64 -12.51 9.49 12.23
N ALA A 65 -11.63 8.50 12.11
CA ALA A 65 -10.88 8.00 13.26
C ALA A 65 -9.96 9.10 13.81
N PRO A 66 -10.03 9.45 15.12
CA PRO A 66 -9.33 10.61 15.67
C PRO A 66 -7.80 10.50 15.56
N ASN A 67 -7.27 9.28 15.59
CA ASN A 67 -5.86 8.95 15.36
C ASN A 67 -5.70 8.03 14.13
N GLY A 68 -6.51 8.23 13.09
CA GLY A 68 -6.53 7.34 11.92
C GLY A 68 -5.59 7.78 10.81
N LEU A 69 -4.86 6.84 10.21
CA LEU A 69 -3.99 7.10 9.05
C LEU A 69 -4.76 7.71 7.87
N MET A 70 -6.05 7.39 7.72
CA MET A 70 -6.91 7.90 6.63
C MET A 70 -7.68 9.17 7.01
N ASN A 71 -7.49 9.70 8.22
CA ASN A 71 -8.09 10.97 8.63
C ASN A 71 -7.09 12.12 8.43
N PRO A 72 -7.33 13.06 7.48
CA PRO A 72 -6.43 14.18 7.19
C PRO A 72 -6.37 15.25 8.30
N TYR A 73 -7.23 15.15 9.31
CA TYR A 73 -7.22 16.02 10.49
C TYR A 73 -6.59 15.35 11.72
N SER A 74 -6.19 14.08 11.62
CA SER A 74 -5.57 13.35 12.73
C SER A 74 -4.05 13.58 12.81
N PRO A 75 -3.41 13.28 13.95
CA PRO A 75 -1.95 13.33 14.06
C PRO A 75 -1.20 12.45 13.05
N TYR A 76 -1.79 11.34 12.59
CA TYR A 76 -1.09 10.38 11.72
C TYR A 76 -1.45 10.50 10.24
N GLY A 77 -2.57 11.13 9.88
CA GLY A 77 -2.97 11.36 8.48
C GLY A 77 -2.81 12.80 7.99
N SER A 78 -2.67 13.77 8.90
CA SER A 78 -2.60 15.18 8.54
C SER A 78 -1.33 15.58 7.79
N PRO A 79 -1.40 16.34 6.69
CA PRO A 79 -0.21 16.79 5.97
C PRO A 79 0.67 17.76 6.78
N TYR A 80 0.20 18.25 7.93
CA TYR A 80 0.90 19.24 8.76
C TYR A 80 1.55 18.63 10.01
N SER A 81 1.18 17.41 10.40
CA SER A 81 1.70 16.78 11.61
C SER A 81 3.08 16.16 11.38
N ASN A 82 3.99 16.33 12.34
CA ASN A 82 5.31 15.69 12.30
C ASN A 82 5.24 14.16 12.50
N GLN A 83 4.09 13.64 12.95
CA GLN A 83 3.82 12.22 13.14
C GLN A 83 3.07 11.59 11.95
N SER A 84 2.80 12.37 10.92
CA SER A 84 1.97 11.92 9.80
C SER A 84 2.75 11.18 8.75
N TRP A 85 2.11 10.19 8.12
CA TRP A 85 2.67 9.51 6.96
C TRP A 85 2.62 10.36 5.69
N THR A 86 1.69 11.33 5.60
CA THR A 86 1.49 12.16 4.39
C THR A 86 2.35 13.41 4.36
N ASN A 87 2.92 13.82 5.50
CA ASN A 87 3.74 15.02 5.59
C ASN A 87 5.16 14.74 5.06
N PRO A 88 5.61 15.41 3.97
CA PRO A 88 6.94 15.19 3.39
C PRO A 88 8.10 15.66 4.30
N TYR A 89 7.80 16.38 5.38
CA TYR A 89 8.78 16.84 6.37
C TYR A 89 8.66 16.10 7.71
N ALA A 90 7.79 15.09 7.81
CA ALA A 90 7.65 14.31 9.04
C ALA A 90 8.96 13.59 9.40
N THR A 91 9.29 13.63 10.68
CA THR A 91 10.44 12.94 11.29
C THR A 91 9.99 11.88 12.30
N GLN A 92 8.70 11.85 12.63
CA GLN A 92 8.09 10.94 13.60
C GLN A 92 6.96 10.11 12.99
N ALA A 93 7.04 9.84 11.69
CA ALA A 93 6.05 9.06 10.97
C ALA A 93 5.89 7.63 11.55
N PRO A 94 4.73 6.98 11.31
CA PRO A 94 4.48 5.63 11.80
C PRO A 94 5.45 4.60 11.24
N ARG A 95 5.70 3.52 11.97
CA ARG A 95 6.63 2.45 11.60
C ARG A 95 5.89 1.27 10.98
N LEU A 96 6.55 0.57 10.06
CA LEU A 96 6.08 -0.68 9.48
C LEU A 96 6.82 -1.86 10.09
N TYR A 97 6.06 -2.91 10.38
CA TYR A 97 6.55 -4.18 10.85
C TYR A 97 5.94 -5.33 10.06
N ASP A 98 6.67 -6.42 9.89
CA ASP A 98 6.08 -7.68 9.44
C ASP A 98 5.45 -8.45 10.61
N GLN A 99 4.83 -9.59 10.29
CA GLN A 99 4.22 -10.49 11.27
C GLN A 99 5.22 -11.07 12.29
N ASN A 100 6.52 -11.08 11.99
CA ASN A 100 7.58 -11.55 12.87
C ASN A 100 8.15 -10.41 13.74
N GLY A 101 7.63 -9.20 13.62
CA GLY A 101 8.12 -8.02 14.35
C GLY A 101 9.38 -7.41 13.76
N ASN A 102 9.79 -7.80 12.55
CA ASN A 102 10.92 -7.18 11.89
C ASN A 102 10.52 -5.80 11.37
N PHE A 103 11.41 -4.81 11.54
CA PHE A 103 11.20 -3.47 11.02
C PHE A 103 11.27 -3.46 9.48
N ARG A 104 10.36 -2.69 8.87
CA ARG A 104 10.18 -2.58 7.40
C ARG A 104 10.16 -1.12 6.91
N GLY A 105 10.71 -0.21 7.72
CA GLY A 105 10.80 1.21 7.40
C GLY A 105 9.72 2.07 8.06
N ASN A 106 9.84 3.38 7.90
CA ASN A 106 8.85 4.37 8.29
C ASN A 106 7.84 4.54 7.15
N LEU A 107 6.55 4.44 7.45
CA LEU A 107 5.46 4.83 6.56
C LEU A 107 5.44 6.36 6.48
N SER A 108 6.28 6.92 5.62
CA SER A 108 6.52 8.36 5.49
C SER A 108 6.56 8.77 4.03
N ALA A 109 6.06 9.97 3.73
CA ALA A 109 6.23 10.65 2.45
C ALA A 109 7.56 11.42 2.36
N ASN A 110 8.31 11.54 3.46
CA ASN A 110 9.61 12.19 3.48
C ASN A 110 10.63 11.37 2.70
N ILE A 111 11.05 11.85 1.53
CA ILE A 111 12.00 11.17 0.65
C ILE A 111 13.45 11.24 1.16
N TYR A 112 13.73 12.13 2.12
CA TYR A 112 15.07 12.35 2.66
C TYR A 112 15.32 11.56 3.94
N ASP A 113 14.28 11.03 4.58
CA ASP A 113 14.44 10.11 5.71
C ASP A 113 15.05 8.79 5.18
N PRO A 114 16.21 8.34 5.72
CA PRO A 114 16.88 7.12 5.27
C PRO A 114 16.04 5.85 5.50
N ASP A 115 15.14 5.88 6.49
CA ASP A 115 14.27 4.75 6.83
C ASP A 115 12.89 4.83 6.15
N SER A 116 12.61 5.90 5.40
CA SER A 116 11.32 6.09 4.74
C SER A 116 11.08 5.11 3.61
N VAL A 117 9.88 4.54 3.55
CA VAL A 117 9.43 3.73 2.41
C VAL A 117 9.23 4.55 1.13
N SER A 118 9.21 5.88 1.22
CA SER A 118 9.15 6.76 0.05
C SER A 118 10.53 7.21 -0.44
N ASN A 119 11.62 6.86 0.25
CA ASN A 119 12.98 7.14 -0.20
C ASN A 119 13.46 6.04 -1.18
N PRO A 120 13.52 6.31 -2.51
CA PRO A 120 13.84 5.28 -3.52
C PRO A 120 15.30 4.80 -3.46
N TYR A 121 16.16 5.52 -2.75
CA TYR A 121 17.56 5.16 -2.52
C TYR A 121 17.79 4.55 -1.15
N GLY A 122 16.79 4.60 -0.25
CA GLY A 122 16.85 4.06 1.10
C GLY A 122 16.63 2.55 1.14
N ARG A 123 17.11 1.90 2.22
CA ARG A 123 16.98 0.45 2.41
C ARG A 123 15.52 -0.03 2.38
N TYR A 124 14.58 0.77 2.89
CA TYR A 124 13.18 0.37 3.01
C TYR A 124 12.26 0.97 1.93
N GLY A 125 12.73 1.93 1.13
CA GLY A 125 11.96 2.49 0.02
C GLY A 125 12.43 2.04 -1.37
N SER A 126 13.69 1.62 -1.50
CA SER A 126 14.25 1.19 -2.79
C SER A 126 13.54 -0.04 -3.35
N PRO A 127 13.16 -0.06 -4.64
CA PRO A 127 12.56 -1.25 -5.26
C PRO A 127 13.55 -2.41 -5.42
N TYR A 128 14.85 -2.19 -5.20
CA TYR A 128 15.90 -3.20 -5.34
C TYR A 128 16.36 -3.81 -4.01
N SER A 129 15.94 -3.24 -2.88
CA SER A 129 16.32 -3.73 -1.56
C SER A 129 15.45 -4.89 -1.11
N ALA A 130 16.03 -5.96 -0.56
CA ALA A 130 15.29 -7.12 -0.08
C ALA A 130 14.34 -6.79 1.09
N ASP A 131 14.67 -5.79 1.92
CA ASP A 131 13.86 -5.38 3.08
C ASP A 131 12.74 -4.40 2.74
N SER A 132 12.72 -3.89 1.51
CA SER A 132 11.78 -2.87 1.08
C SER A 132 10.40 -3.46 0.79
N PRO A 133 9.33 -2.92 1.38
CA PRO A 133 7.96 -3.22 0.97
C PRO A 133 7.66 -2.88 -0.50
N ASN A 134 8.49 -2.06 -1.14
CA ASN A 134 8.35 -1.72 -2.55
C ASN A 134 9.04 -2.71 -3.49
N ASN A 135 9.81 -3.68 -2.97
CA ASN A 135 10.45 -4.70 -3.77
C ASN A 135 9.55 -5.95 -3.88
N PRO A 136 8.96 -6.24 -5.07
CA PRO A 136 8.07 -7.39 -5.27
C PRO A 136 8.80 -8.74 -5.22
N TYR A 137 10.13 -8.75 -5.25
CA TYR A 137 10.95 -9.96 -5.10
C TYR A 137 11.52 -10.12 -3.68
N GLY A 138 11.21 -9.19 -2.76
CA GLY A 138 11.66 -9.17 -1.37
C GLY A 138 10.49 -9.10 -0.38
N ALA A 139 10.62 -8.22 0.62
CA ALA A 139 9.59 -7.99 1.64
C ALA A 139 8.23 -7.54 1.08
N GLY A 140 8.20 -6.94 -0.11
CA GLY A 140 6.99 -6.55 -0.83
C GLY A 140 6.36 -7.65 -1.69
N ASN A 141 6.81 -8.90 -1.59
CA ASN A 141 6.33 -9.98 -2.46
C ASN A 141 4.81 -10.19 -2.32
N PRO A 142 4.02 -9.98 -3.40
CA PRO A 142 2.56 -10.09 -3.36
C PRO A 142 2.08 -11.52 -3.08
N TYR A 143 2.90 -12.53 -3.33
CA TYR A 143 2.55 -13.94 -3.09
C TYR A 143 2.89 -14.42 -1.67
N SER A 144 3.55 -13.59 -0.85
CA SER A 144 3.87 -13.94 0.53
C SER A 144 2.63 -14.06 1.42
N GLY A 145 1.55 -13.34 1.08
CA GLY A 145 0.35 -13.23 1.91
C GLY A 145 0.58 -12.60 3.29
N ALA A 146 1.78 -12.06 3.55
CA ALA A 146 2.18 -11.57 4.87
C ALA A 146 1.76 -10.11 5.05
N PRO A 147 0.84 -9.79 5.97
CA PRO A 147 0.43 -8.41 6.19
C PRO A 147 1.57 -7.60 6.82
N LEU A 148 1.60 -6.29 6.51
CA LEU A 148 2.41 -5.33 7.23
C LEU A 148 1.58 -4.63 8.29
N TYR A 149 2.18 -4.34 9.44
CA TYR A 149 1.55 -3.66 10.56
C TYR A 149 2.09 -2.25 10.67
N VAL A 150 1.20 -1.27 10.78
CA VAL A 150 1.51 0.12 11.04
C VAL A 150 1.41 0.39 12.54
N VAL A 151 2.50 0.88 13.11
CA VAL A 151 2.62 1.17 14.54
C VAL A 151 3.02 2.63 14.71
N PRO A 152 2.19 3.46 15.36
CA PRO A 152 2.57 4.84 15.63
C PRO A 152 3.85 4.94 16.47
N ARG A 153 4.67 5.94 16.15
CA ARG A 153 5.89 6.24 16.90
C ARG A 153 5.50 7.00 18.18
N ARG A 154 5.88 6.45 19.34
CA ARG A 154 5.68 7.08 20.65
C ARG A 154 6.85 7.98 21.00
#